data_AF-A0A1C5STX8-F1
#
_entry.id   AF-A0A1C5STX8-F1
#
_cell.length_a   1.000
_cell.length_b   1.000
_cell.length_c   1.000
_cell.angle_alpha   90.00
_cell.angle_beta   90.00
_cell.angle_gamma   90.00
#
_symmetry.space_group_name_H-M   'P 1'
#
loop_
_entity.id
_entity.type
_entity.pdbx_description
1 polymer ?
#
loop_
_entity_poly.entity_id
_entity_poly.type
_entity_poly.pdbx_seq_one_letter_code
_entity_poly.pdbx_strand_id
1 'polypeptide(L)'
;MKMEKRTITKTCEVNVYISEDGRQFEKLSECHEYEKKKRREQLQPVIDALEIEEARDKHPCDGEEYGECSDCRWYKVNNKEEVEQLQKYYNAEDYLNITDFPSIVFIECTEDEDVYYTTLEDCKSYVRQLFSALDVDFIK
;
A
#
# COMPACT_ATOMS: atom_id res chain seq x y z
N MET A 1 51.81 -14.75 47.17
CA MET A 1 50.80 -14.32 46.16
C MET A 1 50.61 -15.48 45.19
N LYS A 2 49.38 -15.99 45.01
CA LYS A 2 49.10 -17.13 44.13
C LYS A 2 48.07 -16.70 43.08
N MET A 3 48.37 -16.96 41.82
CA MET A 3 47.49 -16.71 40.69
C MET A 3 46.68 -17.99 40.44
N GLU A 4 45.36 -17.87 40.39
CA GLU A 4 44.46 -18.98 40.07
C GLU A 4 43.62 -18.58 38.86
N LYS A 5 43.69 -19.38 37.79
CA LYS A 5 42.95 -19.12 36.55
C LYS A 5 41.61 -19.85 36.64
N ARG A 6 40.51 -19.10 36.58
CA ARG A 6 39.16 -19.66 36.54
C ARG A 6 38.49 -19.24 35.23
N THR A 7 37.89 -20.21 34.55
CA THR A 7 37.06 -19.98 33.37
C THR A 7 35.60 -19.92 33.82
N ILE A 8 34.89 -18.87 33.43
CA ILE A 8 33.47 -18.68 33.76
C ILE A 8 32.68 -18.77 32.45
N THR A 9 31.74 -19.70 32.39
CA THR A 9 30.75 -19.78 31.30
C THR A 9 29.54 -18.94 31.70
N LYS A 10 29.11 -18.02 30.85
CA LYS A 10 27.90 -17.21 31.06
C LYS A 10 26.87 -17.56 29.99
N THR A 11 25.63 -17.77 30.42
CA THR A 11 24.47 -17.76 29.54
C THR A 11 24.12 -16.31 29.21
N CYS A 12 23.95 -16.00 27.93
CA CYS A 12 23.44 -14.72 27.46
C CYS A 12 22.18 -14.98 26.66
N GLU A 13 21.09 -14.33 27.05
CA GLU A 13 19.86 -14.31 26.28
C GLU A 13 19.89 -13.08 25.38
N VAL A 14 19.61 -13.27 24.08
CA VAL A 14 19.47 -12.20 23.11
C VAL A 14 18.11 -12.36 22.43
N ASN A 15 17.39 -11.25 22.28
CA ASN A 15 16.17 -11.24 21.48
C ASN A 15 16.57 -11.15 20.01
N VAL A 16 16.00 -12.03 19.20
CA VAL A 16 16.14 -12.02 17.74
C VAL A 16 14.75 -12.01 17.13
N TYR A 17 14.62 -11.32 16.00
CA TYR A 17 13.39 -11.27 15.22
C TYR A 17 13.57 -12.16 14.00
N ILE A 18 12.58 -13.00 13.71
CA ILE A 18 12.66 -14.01 12.65
C ILE A 18 11.54 -13.74 11.67
N SER A 19 11.88 -13.51 10.39
CA SER A 19 10.89 -13.34 9.33
C SER A 19 10.18 -14.66 8.98
N GLU A 20 9.09 -14.57 8.23
CA GLU A 20 8.32 -15.74 7.75
C GLU A 20 9.16 -16.77 6.99
N ASP A 21 10.20 -16.34 6.27
CA ASP A 21 11.13 -17.23 5.56
C ASP A 21 12.32 -17.72 6.42
N GLY A 22 12.32 -17.42 7.71
CA GLY A 22 13.29 -17.90 8.70
C GLY A 22 14.56 -17.06 8.84
N ARG A 23 14.66 -15.92 8.18
CA ARG A 23 15.82 -15.03 8.30
C ARG A 23 15.79 -14.26 9.62
N GLN A 24 16.95 -14.15 10.27
CA GLN A 24 17.08 -13.52 11.58
C GLN A 24 17.56 -12.06 11.47
N PHE A 25 17.02 -11.21 12.34
CA PHE A 25 17.32 -9.79 12.45
C PHE A 25 17.52 -9.39 13.91
N GLU A 26 18.35 -8.38 14.14
CA GLU A 26 18.61 -7.84 15.49
C GLU A 26 17.52 -6.83 15.91
N LYS A 27 16.85 -6.19 14.95
CA LYS A 27 15.79 -5.22 15.19
C LYS A 27 14.48 -5.63 14.53
N LEU A 28 13.38 -5.33 15.21
CA LEU A 28 12.03 -5.56 14.68
C LEU A 28 11.77 -4.77 13.39
N SER A 29 12.22 -3.52 13.33
CA SER A 29 12.06 -2.66 12.16
C SER A 29 12.73 -3.23 10.91
N GLU A 30 13.93 -3.79 11.05
CA GLU A 30 14.67 -4.41 9.95
C GLU A 30 13.95 -5.67 9.43
N CYS A 31 13.37 -6.45 10.34
CA CYS A 31 12.54 -7.61 9.98
C CYS A 31 11.28 -7.17 9.22
N HIS A 32 10.57 -6.16 9.72
CA HIS A 32 9.37 -5.63 9.08
C HIS A 32 9.66 -5.04 7.69
N GLU A 33 10.72 -4.23 7.55
CA GLU A 33 11.14 -3.67 6.25
C GLU A 33 11.47 -4.78 5.25
N TYR A 34 12.15 -5.84 5.70
CA TYR A 34 12.46 -6.99 4.87
C TYR A 34 11.21 -7.73 4.38
N GLU A 35 10.27 -8.03 5.28
CA GLU A 35 9.03 -8.72 4.93
C GLU A 35 8.17 -7.87 4.00
N LYS A 36 8.08 -6.57 4.28
CA LYS A 36 7.40 -5.61 3.41
C LYS A 36 8.00 -5.62 2.00
N LYS A 37 9.32 -5.53 1.89
CA LYS A 37 10.01 -5.55 0.60
C LYS A 37 9.77 -6.87 -0.15
N LYS A 38 9.91 -8.01 0.52
CA LYS A 38 9.62 -9.34 -0.04
C LYS A 38 8.19 -9.43 -0.56
N ARG A 39 7.22 -8.97 0.22
CA ARG A 39 5.80 -8.95 -0.16
C ARG A 39 5.58 -8.11 -1.42
N ARG A 40 6.15 -6.91 -1.48
CA ARG A 40 6.06 -6.03 -2.67
C ARG A 40 6.68 -6.68 -3.90
N GLU A 41 7.89 -7.23 -3.77
CA GLU A 41 8.57 -7.93 -4.87
C GLU A 41 7.76 -9.13 -5.39
N GLN A 42 7.12 -9.88 -4.50
CA GLN A 42 6.30 -11.04 -4.88
C GLN A 42 5.01 -10.63 -5.61
N LEU A 43 4.38 -9.53 -5.18
CA LEU A 43 3.10 -9.07 -5.71
C LEU A 43 3.26 -8.16 -6.94
N GLN A 44 4.43 -7.56 -7.15
CA GLN A 44 4.67 -6.59 -8.23
C GLN A 44 4.13 -7.03 -9.60
N PRO A 45 4.35 -8.27 -10.09
CA PRO A 45 3.87 -8.67 -11.41
C PRO A 45 2.34 -8.68 -11.53
N VAL A 46 1.64 -8.97 -10.42
CA VAL A 46 0.18 -8.94 -10.36
C VAL A 46 -0.30 -7.49 -10.36
N ILE A 47 0.35 -6.63 -9.58
CA ILE A 47 0.02 -5.20 -9.46
C ILE A 47 0.24 -4.48 -10.80
N ASP A 48 1.35 -4.75 -11.48
CA ASP A 48 1.68 -4.18 -12.79
C ASP A 48 0.61 -4.56 -13.85
N ALA A 49 0.04 -5.77 -13.76
CA ALA A 49 -1.01 -6.21 -14.67
C ALA A 49 -2.37 -5.54 -14.42
N LEU A 50 -2.60 -5.03 -13.21
CA LEU A 50 -3.81 -4.28 -12.86
C LEU A 50 -3.68 -2.79 -13.17
N GLU A 51 -2.45 -2.28 -13.26
CA GLU A 51 -2.18 -0.86 -13.46
C GLU A 51 -2.67 -0.37 -14.82
N ILE A 52 -3.29 0.80 -14.83
CA ILE A 52 -3.67 1.53 -16.04
C ILE A 52 -2.54 2.52 -16.34
N GLU A 53 -1.50 2.05 -17.03
CA GLU A 53 -0.26 2.82 -17.27
C GLU A 53 -0.53 4.17 -17.95
N GLU A 54 -1.50 4.23 -18.87
CA GLU A 54 -1.84 5.48 -19.54
C GLU A 54 -2.43 6.53 -18.60
N ALA A 55 -2.90 6.13 -17.42
CA ALA A 55 -3.44 7.01 -16.40
C ALA A 55 -2.44 7.30 -15.27
N ARG A 56 -1.19 6.84 -15.37
CA ARG A 56 -0.14 7.15 -14.40
C ARG A 56 0.00 8.68 -14.23
N ASP A 57 0.19 9.10 -12.98
CA ASP A 57 0.33 10.50 -12.55
C ASP A 57 -0.87 11.42 -12.84
N LYS A 58 -2.02 10.85 -13.25
CA LYS A 58 -3.27 11.61 -13.38
C LYS A 58 -4.00 11.59 -12.05
N HIS A 59 -4.12 12.74 -11.42
CA HIS A 59 -4.91 12.85 -10.19
C HIS A 59 -6.41 12.67 -10.47
N PRO A 60 -7.16 12.07 -9.53
CA PRO A 60 -8.61 11.99 -9.62
C PRO A 60 -9.24 13.38 -9.54
N CYS A 61 -10.47 13.47 -10.04
CA CYS A 61 -11.28 14.68 -9.95
C CYS A 61 -12.41 14.42 -8.95
N ASP A 62 -12.08 14.52 -7.67
CA ASP A 62 -12.97 14.25 -6.54
C ASP A 62 -13.00 15.39 -5.51
N GLY A 63 -12.26 16.47 -5.77
CA GLY A 63 -12.26 17.68 -4.93
C GLY A 63 -11.24 17.67 -3.80
N GLU A 64 -10.42 16.63 -3.71
CA GLU A 64 -9.33 16.54 -2.75
C GLU A 64 -8.04 17.18 -3.30
N GLU A 65 -7.10 17.47 -2.39
CA GLU A 65 -5.77 17.98 -2.71
C GLU A 65 -4.75 16.84 -2.65
N TYR A 66 -3.94 16.70 -3.70
CA TYR A 66 -2.92 15.66 -3.82
C TYR A 66 -1.53 16.25 -3.74
N GLY A 67 -0.64 15.60 -2.99
CA GLY A 67 0.73 16.06 -2.80
C GLY A 67 1.61 15.84 -4.04
N GLU A 68 2.62 16.69 -4.24
CA GLU A 68 3.57 16.53 -5.36
C GLU A 68 4.51 15.31 -5.21
N CYS A 69 4.58 14.71 -4.02
CA CYS A 69 5.54 13.64 -3.68
C CYS A 69 4.91 12.24 -3.50
N SER A 70 3.63 12.05 -3.82
CA SER A 70 2.97 10.75 -3.64
C SER A 70 3.09 9.84 -4.88
N ASP A 71 3.19 8.52 -4.65
CA ASP A 71 3.09 7.53 -5.72
C ASP A 71 1.60 7.33 -6.04
N CYS A 72 1.18 7.89 -7.18
CA CYS A 72 -0.22 8.02 -7.60
C CYS A 72 -0.51 7.11 -8.79
N ARG A 73 -1.35 6.08 -8.59
CA ARG A 73 -1.60 5.05 -9.61
C ARG A 73 -3.08 4.71 -9.74
N TRP A 74 -3.46 4.36 -10.95
CA TRP A 74 -4.79 3.84 -11.26
C TRP A 74 -4.73 2.35 -11.54
N TYR A 75 -5.71 1.62 -11.03
CA TYR A 75 -5.86 0.19 -11.17
C TYR A 75 -7.24 -0.16 -11.70
N LYS A 76 -7.31 -1.18 -12.55
CA LYS A 76 -8.58 -1.80 -12.92
C LYS A 76 -8.70 -3.14 -12.22
N VAL A 77 -9.68 -3.25 -11.33
CA VAL A 77 -10.02 -4.50 -10.63
C VAL A 77 -11.33 -5.06 -11.14
N ASN A 78 -11.37 -6.36 -11.35
CA ASN A 78 -12.50 -7.10 -11.92
C ASN A 78 -13.16 -8.03 -10.91
N ASN A 79 -12.51 -8.26 -9.75
CA ASN A 79 -12.99 -9.16 -8.72
C ASN A 79 -12.34 -8.85 -7.35
N LYS A 80 -12.86 -9.51 -6.32
CA LYS A 80 -12.41 -9.37 -4.93
C LYS A 80 -10.97 -9.82 -4.70
N GLU A 81 -10.51 -10.84 -5.41
CA GLU A 81 -9.15 -11.36 -5.25
C GLU A 81 -8.12 -10.32 -5.68
N GLU A 82 -8.35 -9.61 -6.78
CA GLU A 82 -7.48 -8.51 -7.24
C GLU A 82 -7.43 -7.35 -6.24
N VAL A 83 -8.53 -7.05 -5.55
CA VAL A 83 -8.57 -6.07 -4.45
C VAL A 83 -7.73 -6.57 -3.27
N GLU A 84 -7.84 -7.84 -2.90
CA GLU A 84 -7.04 -8.43 -1.81
C GLU A 84 -5.54 -8.40 -2.12
N GLN A 85 -5.13 -8.48 -3.40
CA GLN A 85 -3.72 -8.31 -3.79
C GLN A 85 -3.26 -6.85 -3.61
N LEU A 86 -4.08 -5.87 -4.01
CA LEU A 86 -3.80 -4.45 -3.77
C LEU A 86 -3.70 -4.14 -2.27
N GLN A 87 -4.65 -4.64 -1.47
CA GLN A 87 -4.66 -4.51 -0.01
C GLN A 87 -3.34 -5.01 0.59
N LYS A 88 -2.89 -6.22 0.21
CA LYS A 88 -1.63 -6.79 0.71
C LYS A 88 -0.41 -5.98 0.29
N TYR A 89 -0.36 -5.54 -0.97
CA TYR A 89 0.77 -4.79 -1.53
C TYR A 89 0.95 -3.42 -0.86
N TYR A 90 -0.16 -2.72 -0.62
CA TYR A 90 -0.19 -1.41 0.03
C TYR A 90 -0.32 -1.48 1.55
N ASN A 91 -0.50 -2.66 2.14
CA ASN A 91 -0.78 -2.82 3.57
C ASN A 91 -2.06 -2.07 4.00
N ALA A 92 -3.11 -2.19 3.17
CA ALA A 92 -4.37 -1.46 3.25
C ALA A 92 -5.59 -2.36 3.52
N GLU A 93 -5.36 -3.52 4.14
CA GLU A 93 -6.37 -4.57 4.39
C GLU A 93 -7.58 -4.05 5.20
N ASP A 94 -7.36 -3.07 6.07
CA ASP A 94 -8.38 -2.57 6.99
C ASP A 94 -9.29 -1.47 6.40
N TYR A 95 -8.98 -0.90 5.23
CA TYR A 95 -9.70 0.29 4.73
C TYR A 95 -9.93 0.37 3.22
N LEU A 96 -9.14 -0.30 2.37
CA LEU A 96 -9.42 -0.35 0.93
C LEU A 96 -10.62 -1.28 0.68
N ASN A 97 -11.83 -0.71 0.59
CA ASN A 97 -13.07 -1.48 0.57
C ASN A 97 -13.82 -1.30 -0.75
N ILE A 98 -13.44 -2.07 -1.75
CA ILE A 98 -14.07 -2.07 -3.08
C ILE A 98 -14.99 -3.28 -3.19
N THR A 99 -16.30 -3.03 -3.30
CA THR A 99 -17.32 -4.10 -3.34
C THR A 99 -17.96 -4.29 -4.71
N ASP A 100 -17.91 -3.27 -5.56
CA ASP A 100 -18.49 -3.28 -6.90
C ASP A 100 -17.44 -3.60 -7.95
N PHE A 101 -17.79 -4.47 -8.90
CA PHE A 101 -16.87 -4.94 -9.94
C PHE A 101 -17.53 -4.93 -11.33
N PRO A 102 -16.77 -4.62 -12.39
CA PRO A 102 -15.40 -4.11 -12.37
C PRO A 102 -15.35 -2.66 -11.82
N SER A 103 -14.24 -2.30 -11.19
CA SER A 103 -14.00 -0.95 -10.68
C SER A 103 -12.64 -0.44 -11.16
N ILE A 104 -12.56 0.89 -11.32
CA ILE A 104 -11.32 1.61 -11.56
C ILE A 104 -11.02 2.42 -10.31
N VAL A 105 -9.88 2.13 -9.70
CA VAL A 105 -9.51 2.62 -8.37
C VAL A 105 -8.22 3.42 -8.50
N PHE A 106 -8.20 4.60 -7.93
CA PHE A 106 -7.00 5.38 -7.73
C PHE A 106 -6.44 5.07 -6.34
N ILE A 107 -5.13 4.89 -6.25
CA ILE A 107 -4.41 4.73 -4.98
C ILE A 107 -3.28 5.76 -4.95
N GLU A 108 -3.23 6.51 -3.86
CA GLU A 108 -2.13 7.39 -3.48
C GLU A 108 -1.40 6.76 -2.29
N CYS A 109 -0.08 6.66 -2.39
CA CYS A 109 0.77 6.28 -1.26
C CYS A 109 1.75 7.42 -0.95
N THR A 110 1.69 7.94 0.27
CA THR A 110 2.56 9.05 0.72
C THR A 110 3.96 8.55 1.10
N GLU A 111 4.90 9.48 1.30
CA GLU A 111 6.24 9.15 1.81
C GLU A 111 6.18 8.50 3.21
N ASP A 112 5.20 8.88 4.02
CA ASP A 112 4.92 8.32 5.35
C ASP A 112 4.16 6.98 5.29
N GLU A 113 3.96 6.44 4.09
CA GLU A 113 3.28 5.17 3.81
C GLU A 113 1.79 5.15 4.13
N ASP A 114 1.18 6.32 4.34
CA ASP A 114 -0.27 6.43 4.37
C ASP A 114 -0.82 6.15 2.97
N VAL A 115 -1.93 5.43 2.92
CA VAL A 115 -2.57 5.05 1.66
C VAL A 115 -3.98 5.63 1.62
N TYR A 116 -4.26 6.37 0.56
CA TYR A 116 -5.57 6.91 0.25
C TYR A 116 -6.06 6.28 -1.04
N TYR A 117 -7.37 6.18 -1.19
CA TYR A 117 -7.97 5.70 -2.43
C TYR A 117 -9.28 6.41 -2.71
N THR A 118 -9.61 6.47 -3.99
CA THR A 118 -10.91 6.89 -4.49
C THR A 118 -11.27 6.01 -5.69
N THR A 119 -12.55 5.93 -6.04
CA THR A 119 -12.96 5.23 -7.26
C THR A 119 -13.28 6.22 -8.38
N LEU A 120 -13.17 5.76 -9.62
CA LEU A 120 -13.61 6.55 -10.76
C LEU A 120 -15.11 6.87 -10.69
N GLU A 121 -15.92 6.02 -10.04
CA GLU A 121 -17.34 6.31 -9.86
C GLU A 121 -17.58 7.42 -8.84
N ASP A 122 -16.78 7.47 -7.76
CA ASP A 122 -16.79 8.59 -6.82
C ASP A 122 -16.40 9.90 -7.52
N CYS A 123 -15.37 9.87 -8.35
CA CYS A 123 -14.98 11.02 -9.18
C CYS A 123 -16.13 11.49 -10.08
N LYS A 124 -16.80 10.56 -10.79
CA LYS A 124 -17.97 10.92 -11.61
C LYS A 124 -19.10 11.49 -10.77
N SER A 125 -19.34 10.94 -9.58
CA SER A 125 -20.36 11.42 -8.65
C SER A 125 -20.05 12.85 -8.22
N TYR A 126 -18.81 13.13 -7.84
CA TYR A 126 -18.34 14.47 -7.49
C TYR A 126 -18.56 15.46 -8.63
N VAL A 127 -18.11 15.13 -9.85
CA VAL A 127 -18.27 16.01 -11.00
C VAL A 127 -19.74 16.27 -11.32
N ARG A 128 -20.62 15.25 -11.27
CA ARG A 128 -22.08 15.44 -11.45
C ARG A 128 -22.66 16.39 -10.40
N GLN A 129 -22.25 16.26 -9.14
CA GLN A 129 -22.68 17.15 -8.06
C GLN A 129 -22.19 18.58 -8.28
N LEU A 130 -20.93 18.75 -8.68
CA LEU A 130 -20.36 20.05 -9.01
C LEU A 130 -21.14 20.76 -10.13
N PHE A 131 -21.41 20.05 -11.23
CA PHE A 131 -22.16 20.61 -12.37
C PHE A 131 -23.60 20.96 -11.99
N SER A 132 -24.26 20.09 -11.21
CA SER A 132 -25.61 20.35 -10.69
C SER A 132 -25.63 21.60 -9.80
N ALA A 133 -24.61 21.81 -8.97
CA ALA A 133 -24.50 22.99 -8.11
C ALA A 133 -24.26 24.29 -8.91
N LEU A 134 -23.69 24.18 -10.11
CA LEU A 134 -23.42 25.31 -11.02
C LEU A 134 -24.56 25.57 -12.01
N ASP A 135 -25.66 24.82 -11.96
CA ASP A 135 -26.77 24.88 -12.92
C ASP A 135 -26.31 24.65 -14.38
N VAL A 136 -25.34 23.73 -14.55
CA VAL A 136 -24.81 23.32 -15.85
C VAL A 136 -25.19 21.86 -16.11
N ASP A 137 -25.84 21.60 -17.24
CA ASP A 137 -26.16 20.24 -17.67
C ASP A 137 -24.88 19.47 -18.01
N PHE A 138 -24.65 18.36 -17.31
CA PHE A 138 -23.56 17.43 -17.60
C PHE A 138 -23.84 16.72 -18.93
N ILE A 139 -23.07 17.04 -19.98
CA ILE A 139 -23.23 16.43 -21.31
C ILE A 139 -22.86 14.94 -21.23
N LYS A 140 -23.79 14.09 -21.67
CA LYS A 140 -23.65 12.62 -21.72
C LYS A 140 -22.58 12.14 -22.69
#